data_AF-A0A1G8UI01-F1
#
_entry.id   AF-A0A1G8UI01-F1
#
_cell.length_a   1.000
_cell.length_b   1.000
_cell.length_c   1.000
_cell.angle_alpha   90.00
_cell.angle_beta   90.00
_cell.angle_gamma   90.00
#
_symmetry.space_group_name_H-M   'P 1'
#
loop_
_entity.id
_entity.type
_entity.pdbx_description
1 polymer ?
#
loop_
_entity_poly.entity_id
_entity_poly.type
_entity_poly.pdbx_seq_one_letter_code
_entity_poly.pdbx_strand_id
1 'polypeptide(L)'
;MRQKLKALSLGYFTREFPFKLHLPDVHDINNSMAERSGGPIRDNLRRSLEEMGGAPTRAYKVSPVKCPHHWSKTYGVFEPKAGHKQGEIVVEGRLAAYISIHRHGEFAIYTQIIGHGEDLGNGVLTLLFLAHSAATASRTLIIVRRFRVVVAAL
;
A
#
# COMPACT_ATOMS: atom_id res chain seq x y z
N MET A 1 -8.46 6.84 15.48
CA MET A 1 -9.46 7.67 14.76
C MET A 1 -8.90 9.03 14.32
N ARG A 2 -8.31 9.84 15.21
CA ARG A 2 -7.75 11.18 14.90
C ARG A 2 -6.79 11.22 13.68
N GLN A 3 -5.84 10.29 13.59
CA GLN A 3 -4.86 10.25 12.48
C GLN A 3 -5.52 9.99 11.11
N LYS A 4 -6.54 9.11 11.05
CA LYS A 4 -7.34 8.90 9.83
C LYS A 4 -8.03 10.18 9.39
N LEU A 5 -8.67 10.87 10.33
CA LEU A 5 -9.38 12.13 10.04
C LEU A 5 -8.42 13.22 9.57
N LYS A 6 -7.21 13.29 10.16
CA LYS A 6 -6.15 14.19 9.70
C LYS A 6 -5.76 13.92 8.23
N ALA A 7 -5.48 12.67 7.89
CA ALA A 7 -5.14 12.31 6.51
C ALA A 7 -6.26 12.70 5.53
N LEU A 8 -7.52 12.40 5.87
CA LEU A 8 -8.67 12.78 5.05
C LEU A 8 -8.82 14.31 4.92
N SER A 9 -8.61 15.07 5.99
CA SER A 9 -8.69 16.55 5.94
C SER A 9 -7.57 17.17 5.11
N LEU A 10 -6.44 16.46 4.94
CA LEU A 10 -5.34 16.85 4.07
C LEU A 10 -5.55 16.41 2.62
N GLY A 11 -6.70 15.83 2.29
CA GLY A 11 -7.06 15.42 0.93
C GLY A 11 -6.54 14.05 0.50
N TYR A 12 -5.88 13.29 1.40
CA TYR A 12 -5.46 11.94 1.08
C TYR A 12 -6.66 11.02 0.87
N PHE A 13 -6.56 10.13 -0.11
CA PHE A 13 -7.60 9.16 -0.43
C PHE A 13 -7.03 7.75 -0.62
N THR A 14 -7.89 6.73 -0.53
CA THR A 14 -7.50 5.32 -0.66
C THR A 14 -8.12 4.67 -1.87
N ARG A 15 -7.37 3.80 -2.56
CA ARG A 15 -7.90 2.94 -3.64
C ARG A 15 -7.07 1.69 -3.86
N GLU A 16 -7.67 0.70 -4.52
CA GLU A 16 -6.91 -0.38 -5.15
C GLU A 16 -6.11 0.18 -6.33
N PHE A 17 -4.89 -0.32 -6.55
CA PHE A 17 -4.05 0.12 -7.66
C PHE A 17 -3.24 -1.03 -8.27
N PRO A 18 -2.88 -0.96 -9.56
CA PRO A 18 -2.00 -1.93 -10.18
C PRO A 18 -0.55 -1.64 -9.78
N PHE A 19 0.07 -2.54 -9.00
CA PHE A 19 1.42 -2.35 -8.46
C PHE A 19 2.46 -1.94 -9.53
N LYS A 20 2.39 -2.54 -10.72
CA LYS A 20 3.30 -2.24 -11.83
C LYS A 20 3.22 -0.79 -12.34
N LEU A 21 2.06 -0.14 -12.20
CA LEU A 21 1.88 1.25 -12.62
C LEU A 21 2.53 2.25 -11.66
N HIS A 22 2.68 1.87 -10.39
CA HIS A 22 3.20 2.76 -9.36
C HIS A 22 4.58 2.32 -8.85
N LEU A 23 5.34 1.58 -9.66
CA LEU A 23 6.69 1.13 -9.28
C LEU A 23 7.63 2.27 -8.90
N PRO A 24 7.69 3.41 -9.63
CA PRO A 24 8.49 4.56 -9.21
C PRO A 24 8.13 5.06 -7.80
N ASP A 25 6.84 5.26 -7.50
CA ASP A 25 6.44 5.70 -6.15
C ASP A 25 6.70 4.61 -5.09
N VAL A 26 6.50 3.32 -5.42
CA VAL A 26 6.81 2.23 -4.49
C VAL A 26 8.30 2.20 -4.17
N HIS A 27 9.16 2.36 -5.19
CA HIS A 27 10.60 2.43 -5.01
C HIS A 27 10.98 3.62 -4.13
N ASP A 28 10.40 4.79 -4.38
CA ASP A 28 10.59 6.00 -3.56
C ASP A 28 10.15 5.78 -2.11
N ILE A 29 8.94 5.25 -1.90
CA ILE A 29 8.42 4.86 -0.58
C ILE A 29 9.38 3.93 0.14
N ASN A 30 9.94 2.92 -0.53
CA ASN A 30 10.84 1.97 0.12
C ASN A 30 12.15 2.65 0.54
N ASN A 31 12.69 3.53 -0.30
CA ASN A 31 13.96 4.21 -0.06
C ASN A 31 13.84 5.48 0.80
N SER A 32 12.63 5.95 1.11
CA SER A 32 12.40 7.17 1.90
C SER A 32 12.92 7.09 3.34
N MET A 33 13.19 5.89 3.86
CA MET A 33 13.69 5.67 5.23
C MET A 33 14.58 4.43 5.29
N ALA A 34 15.77 4.57 5.88
CA ALA A 34 16.71 3.46 6.08
C ALA A 34 16.24 2.47 7.15
N GLU A 35 15.63 2.98 8.23
CA GLU A 35 15.10 2.23 9.36
C GLU A 35 13.60 2.48 9.54
N ARG A 36 12.87 1.44 9.96
CA ARG A 36 11.43 1.48 10.21
C ARG A 36 11.13 0.76 11.53
N SER A 37 9.87 0.73 11.96
CA SER A 37 9.47 0.09 13.23
C SER A 37 9.85 -1.40 13.36
N GLY A 38 10.14 -2.07 12.24
CA GLY A 38 10.63 -3.45 12.19
C GLY A 38 12.15 -3.60 12.10
N GLY A 39 12.91 -2.52 12.28
CA GLY A 39 14.35 -2.45 12.07
C GLY A 39 14.73 -1.94 10.67
N PRO A 40 15.97 -2.22 10.21
CA PRO A 40 16.41 -1.89 8.87
C PRO A 40 15.46 -2.44 7.80
N ILE A 41 15.22 -1.66 6.75
CA ILE A 41 14.42 -2.14 5.62
C ILE A 41 15.11 -3.34 4.96
N ARG A 42 14.32 -4.38 4.64
CA ARG A 42 14.81 -5.63 4.05
C ARG A 42 15.34 -5.42 2.64
N ASP A 43 16.39 -6.16 2.28
CA ASP A 43 17.06 -6.03 0.97
C ASP A 43 16.11 -6.23 -0.21
N ASN A 44 15.11 -7.11 -0.09
CA ASN A 44 14.13 -7.33 -1.15
C ASN A 44 13.24 -6.11 -1.47
N LEU A 45 13.17 -5.14 -0.56
CA LEU A 45 12.50 -3.85 -0.72
C LEU A 45 13.44 -2.74 -1.20
N ARG A 46 14.77 -2.94 -1.10
CA ARG A 46 15.80 -2.02 -1.58
C ARG A 46 16.23 -2.26 -3.03
N ARG A 47 15.54 -3.17 -3.73
CA ARG A 47 15.79 -3.43 -5.15
C ARG A 47 15.70 -2.15 -5.95
N SER A 48 16.57 -1.99 -6.94
CA SER A 48 16.55 -0.85 -7.83
C SER A 48 15.25 -0.83 -8.65
N LEU A 49 14.89 0.33 -9.19
CA LEU A 49 13.71 0.45 -10.03
C LEU A 49 13.79 -0.50 -11.25
N GLU A 50 14.97 -0.67 -11.83
CA GLU A 50 15.25 -1.57 -12.94
C GLU A 50 15.02 -3.04 -12.56
N GLU A 51 15.51 -3.46 -11.39
CA GLU A 51 15.29 -4.81 -10.85
C GLU A 51 13.82 -5.10 -10.54
N MET A 52 13.03 -4.05 -10.29
CA MET A 52 11.58 -4.14 -10.08
C MET A 52 10.79 -4.17 -11.40
N GLY A 53 11.44 -3.97 -12.55
CA GLY A 53 10.83 -3.96 -13.89
C GLY A 53 10.78 -2.60 -14.57
N GLY A 54 11.41 -1.57 -13.99
CA GLY A 54 11.54 -0.23 -14.55
C GLY A 54 10.29 0.64 -14.38
N ALA A 55 10.40 1.89 -14.85
CA ALA A 55 9.25 2.77 -14.96
C ALA A 55 8.23 2.21 -15.98
N PRO A 56 6.93 2.33 -15.71
CA PRO A 56 5.92 1.78 -16.59
C PRO A 56 5.86 2.53 -17.93
N THR A 57 5.76 1.78 -19.02
CA THR A 57 5.65 2.31 -20.39
C THR A 57 4.22 2.36 -20.92
N ARG A 58 3.26 1.81 -20.16
CA ARG A 58 1.82 1.81 -20.50
C ARG A 58 0.97 1.84 -19.24
N ALA A 59 -0.25 2.35 -19.36
CA ALA A 59 -1.22 2.29 -18.28
C ALA A 59 -1.58 0.84 -17.95
N TYR A 60 -1.72 0.54 -16.66
CA TYR A 60 -2.21 -0.74 -16.17
C TYR A 60 -3.57 -0.53 -15.50
N LYS A 61 -4.42 -1.55 -15.56
CA LYS A 61 -5.69 -1.59 -14.81
C LYS A 61 -5.56 -2.59 -13.66
N VAL A 62 -6.33 -2.36 -12.61
CA VAL A 62 -6.53 -3.34 -11.54
C VAL A 62 -7.11 -4.61 -12.17
N SER A 63 -6.51 -5.76 -11.84
CA SER A 63 -6.97 -7.05 -12.37
C SER A 63 -8.21 -7.52 -11.61
N PRO A 64 -9.26 -8.00 -12.30
CA PRO A 64 -10.43 -8.55 -11.62
C PRO A 64 -10.05 -9.81 -10.85
N VAL A 65 -10.73 -10.04 -9.73
CA VAL A 65 -10.58 -11.26 -8.93
C VAL A 65 -11.16 -12.44 -9.72
N LYS A 66 -10.32 -13.45 -9.99
CA LYS A 66 -10.75 -14.69 -10.67
C LYS A 66 -11.31 -15.73 -9.70
N CYS A 67 -10.83 -15.73 -8.46
CA CYS A 67 -11.26 -16.64 -7.40
C CYS A 67 -11.52 -15.83 -6.12
N PRO A 68 -12.73 -15.86 -5.55
CA PRO A 68 -13.05 -15.05 -4.36
C PRO A 68 -12.25 -15.45 -3.11
N HIS A 69 -11.72 -16.67 -3.07
CA HIS A 69 -10.95 -17.20 -1.95
C HIS A 69 -9.41 -17.12 -2.15
N HIS A 70 -8.92 -16.92 -3.37
CA HIS A 70 -7.49 -16.89 -3.67
C HIS A 70 -7.14 -15.70 -4.53
N TRP A 71 -6.58 -14.66 -3.92
CA TRP A 71 -6.21 -13.44 -4.64
C TRP A 71 -5.10 -12.68 -3.93
N SER A 72 -4.42 -11.83 -4.69
CA SER A 72 -3.48 -10.84 -4.15
C SER A 72 -3.92 -9.47 -4.62
N LYS A 73 -4.01 -8.52 -3.69
CA LYS A 73 -4.42 -7.15 -3.96
C LYS A 73 -3.48 -6.16 -3.31
N THR A 74 -3.36 -5.00 -3.94
CA THR A 74 -2.57 -3.88 -3.46
C THR A 74 -3.45 -2.66 -3.36
N TYR A 75 -3.43 -2.05 -2.18
CA TYR A 75 -4.16 -0.81 -1.91
C TYR A 75 -3.19 0.29 -1.51
N GLY A 76 -3.50 1.51 -1.90
CA GLY A 76 -2.64 2.67 -1.70
C GLY A 76 -3.39 3.82 -1.04
N VAL A 77 -2.65 4.66 -0.33
CA VAL A 77 -3.05 6.02 0.01
C VAL A 77 -2.37 6.96 -0.96
N PHE A 78 -3.14 7.85 -1.56
CA PHE A 78 -2.70 8.78 -2.58
C PHE A 78 -2.84 10.22 -2.09
N GLU A 79 -1.80 11.01 -2.33
CA GLU A 79 -1.84 12.45 -2.28
C GLU A 79 -2.28 12.98 -3.65
N PRO A 80 -3.35 13.79 -3.73
CA PRO A 80 -3.71 14.46 -4.98
C PRO A 80 -2.55 15.33 -5.48
N LYS A 81 -2.05 15.02 -6.68
CA LYS A 81 -0.92 15.74 -7.28
C LYS A 81 -1.10 15.78 -8.79
N ALA A 82 -1.65 16.89 -9.29
CA ALA A 82 -1.92 17.07 -10.70
C ALA A 82 -0.63 16.97 -11.53
N GLY A 83 -0.69 16.22 -12.63
CA GLY A 83 0.46 16.01 -13.49
C GLY A 83 1.54 15.08 -12.92
N HIS A 84 1.28 14.40 -11.78
CA HIS A 84 2.22 13.42 -11.24
C HIS A 84 2.44 12.30 -12.26
N LYS A 85 3.70 11.93 -12.47
CA LYS A 85 4.09 10.95 -13.47
C LYS A 85 4.67 9.69 -12.84
N GLN A 86 4.40 8.56 -13.47
CA GLN A 86 5.08 7.29 -13.26
C GLN A 86 5.76 6.90 -14.57
N GLY A 87 7.03 7.27 -14.73
CA GLY A 87 7.66 7.29 -16.06
C GLY A 87 7.00 8.36 -16.94
N GLU A 88 6.51 7.98 -18.13
CA GLU A 88 5.79 8.90 -19.02
C GLU A 88 4.27 8.94 -18.78
N ILE A 89 3.75 8.13 -17.86
CA ILE A 89 2.32 8.02 -17.63
C ILE A 89 1.89 9.01 -16.56
N VAL A 90 0.94 9.88 -16.89
CA VAL A 90 0.31 10.77 -15.90
C VAL A 90 -0.71 9.98 -15.08
N VAL A 91 -0.64 10.11 -13.76
CA VAL A 91 -1.57 9.51 -12.80
C VAL A 91 -2.24 10.62 -11.96
N GLU A 92 -3.36 10.28 -11.33
CA GLU A 92 -4.20 11.23 -10.58
C GLU A 92 -3.55 11.76 -9.29
N GLY A 93 -2.51 11.09 -8.81
CA GLY A 93 -1.80 11.48 -7.59
C GLY A 93 -0.61 10.61 -7.28
N ARG A 94 0.20 11.07 -6.32
CA ARG A 94 1.38 10.37 -5.81
C ARG A 94 0.97 9.35 -4.77
N LEU A 95 1.47 8.13 -4.88
CA LEU A 95 1.31 7.11 -3.85
C LEU A 95 2.15 7.51 -2.62
N ALA A 96 1.50 7.68 -1.48
CA ALA A 96 2.13 8.06 -0.20
C ALA A 96 2.32 6.85 0.75
N ALA A 97 1.49 5.82 0.60
CA ALA A 97 1.63 4.56 1.33
C ALA A 97 0.94 3.43 0.59
N TYR A 98 1.37 2.18 0.81
CA TYR A 98 0.74 1.01 0.23
C TYR A 98 0.69 -0.20 1.18
N ILE A 99 -0.29 -1.07 0.94
CA ILE A 99 -0.47 -2.35 1.61
C ILE A 99 -0.68 -3.46 0.58
N SER A 100 -0.01 -4.60 0.79
CA SER A 100 -0.16 -5.82 0.00
C SER A 100 -0.89 -6.87 0.82
N ILE A 101 -1.98 -7.40 0.27
CA ILE A 101 -2.87 -8.37 0.93
C ILE A 101 -2.95 -9.63 0.08
N HIS A 102 -2.68 -10.78 0.67
CA HIS A 102 -2.82 -12.07 0.03
C HIS A 102 -3.91 -12.87 0.76
N ARG A 103 -4.99 -13.22 0.05
CA ARG A 103 -6.02 -14.11 0.56
C ARG A 103 -5.76 -15.53 0.08
N HIS A 104 -5.86 -16.47 1.00
CA HIS A 104 -5.86 -17.89 0.73
C HIS A 104 -6.99 -18.54 1.55
N GLY A 105 -8.04 -19.03 0.89
CA GLY A 105 -9.21 -19.57 1.58
C GLY A 105 -9.89 -18.53 2.47
N GLU A 106 -9.92 -18.84 3.76
CA GLU A 106 -10.57 -18.05 4.82
C GLU A 106 -9.59 -17.18 5.63
N PHE A 107 -8.33 -17.08 5.20
CA PHE A 107 -7.36 -16.18 5.82
C PHE A 107 -6.79 -15.18 4.81
N ALA A 108 -6.50 -13.99 5.32
CA ALA A 108 -5.81 -12.94 4.58
C ALA A 108 -4.57 -12.50 5.34
N ILE A 109 -3.46 -12.34 4.61
CA ILE A 109 -2.16 -11.99 5.16
C ILE A 109 -1.79 -10.61 4.63
N TYR A 110 -1.47 -9.70 5.55
CA TYR A 110 -0.79 -8.45 5.20
C TYR A 110 0.70 -8.74 5.07
N THR A 111 1.22 -8.71 3.85
CA THR A 111 2.63 -8.99 3.60
C THR A 111 3.49 -7.75 3.73
N GLN A 112 2.97 -6.59 3.38
CA GLN A 112 3.65 -5.30 3.43
C GLN A 112 2.66 -4.22 3.80
N ILE A 113 3.03 -3.32 4.70
CA ILE A 113 2.36 -2.05 4.95
C ILE A 113 3.44 -0.99 5.14
N ILE A 114 3.59 -0.10 4.15
CA ILE A 114 4.73 0.82 4.09
C ILE A 114 4.22 2.20 3.69
N GLY A 115 4.72 3.22 4.37
CA GLY A 115 4.44 4.62 4.07
C GLY A 115 5.75 5.35 3.77
N HIS A 116 5.65 6.37 2.92
CA HIS A 116 6.73 7.31 2.67
C HIS A 116 7.03 8.08 3.96
N GLY A 117 8.31 8.31 4.25
CA GLY A 117 8.78 8.87 5.52
C GLY A 117 8.16 10.23 5.84
N GLU A 118 8.08 11.11 4.83
CA GLU A 118 7.51 12.46 4.96
C GLU A 118 6.00 12.44 5.24
N ASP A 119 5.30 11.37 4.85
CA ASP A 119 3.84 11.28 4.95
C ASP A 119 3.38 10.59 6.24
N LEU A 120 4.27 9.94 6.99
CA LEU A 120 3.91 9.17 8.18
C LEU A 120 3.20 10.05 9.23
N GLY A 121 3.66 11.28 9.42
CA GLY A 121 3.07 12.25 10.33
C GLY A 121 1.67 12.73 9.94
N ASN A 122 1.24 12.49 8.69
CA ASN A 122 -0.07 12.87 8.17
C ASN A 122 -1.16 11.82 8.44
N GLY A 123 -0.78 10.66 8.98
CA GLY A 123 -1.72 9.60 9.34
C GLY A 123 -2.02 8.62 8.21
N VAL A 124 -1.23 8.62 7.13
CA VAL A 124 -1.43 7.78 5.93
C VAL A 124 -1.50 6.28 6.24
N LEU A 125 -0.65 5.77 7.14
CA LEU A 125 -0.70 4.36 7.54
C LEU A 125 -1.97 4.02 8.34
N THR A 126 -2.46 4.94 9.17
CA THR A 126 -3.70 4.73 9.93
C THR A 126 -4.91 4.73 8.99
N LEU A 127 -4.94 5.65 8.01
CA LEU A 127 -5.97 5.68 6.98
C LEU A 127 -5.97 4.37 6.18
N LEU A 128 -4.79 3.96 5.70
CA LEU A 128 -4.61 2.75 4.91
C LEU A 128 -5.06 1.49 5.64
N PHE A 129 -4.61 1.29 6.88
CA PHE A 129 -4.95 0.12 7.67
C PHE A 129 -6.46 0.03 7.93
N LEU A 130 -7.08 1.12 8.42
CA LEU A 130 -8.51 1.12 8.78
C LEU A 130 -9.44 1.03 7.57
N ALA A 131 -9.05 1.58 6.41
CA ALA A 131 -9.86 1.50 5.20
C ALA A 131 -9.93 0.06 4.66
N HIS A 132 -8.86 -0.72 4.80
CA HIS A 132 -8.75 -2.03 4.17
C HIS A 132 -8.88 -3.21 5.15
N SER A 133 -8.87 -2.97 6.46
CA SER A 133 -9.31 -3.96 7.46
C SER A 133 -10.79 -4.31 7.35
N ALA A 134 -11.61 -3.39 6.83
CA ALA A 134 -13.03 -3.66 6.55
C ALA A 134 -13.24 -4.43 5.23
N ALA A 135 -12.37 -4.23 4.23
CA ALA A 135 -12.47 -4.89 2.92
C ALA A 135 -12.23 -6.41 2.97
N THR A 136 -11.64 -6.91 4.05
CA THR A 136 -11.42 -8.33 4.34
C THR A 136 -12.48 -8.93 5.29
N ALA A 137 -13.43 -8.15 5.81
CA ALA A 137 -14.21 -8.51 7.00
C ALA A 137 -15.40 -9.49 6.79
N SER A 138 -15.57 -10.11 5.61
CA SER A 138 -16.52 -11.23 5.50
C SER A 138 -15.79 -12.53 5.87
N ARG A 139 -15.90 -12.94 7.15
CA ARG A 139 -15.41 -14.22 7.71
C ARG A 139 -13.94 -14.55 7.45
N THR A 140 -13.05 -13.56 7.46
CA THR A 140 -11.62 -13.80 7.15
C THR A 140 -10.73 -13.51 8.35
N LEU A 141 -9.91 -14.49 8.75
CA LEU A 141 -8.88 -14.29 9.77
C LEU A 141 -7.72 -13.46 9.16
N ILE A 142 -7.40 -12.31 9.76
CA ILE A 142 -6.30 -11.45 9.30
C ILE A 142 -5.03 -11.76 10.10
N ILE A 143 -3.98 -12.22 9.41
CA ILE A 143 -2.67 -12.49 10.02
C ILE A 143 -1.70 -11.37 9.66
N VAL A 144 -1.26 -10.61 10.67
CA VAL A 144 -0.21 -9.60 10.54
C VAL A 144 1.13 -10.24 10.95
N ARG A 145 2.00 -10.57 10.01
CA ARG A 145 3.34 -11.13 10.33
C ARG A 145 4.26 -10.02 10.87
N ARG A 146 4.54 -10.07 12.19
CA ARG A 146 5.53 -9.24 12.93
C ARG A 146 5.38 -7.71 12.78
N PHE A 147 4.18 -7.22 13.01
CA PHE A 147 3.98 -6.02 13.84
C PHE A 147 3.19 -6.49 15.06
N ARG A 148 3.56 -6.10 16.28
CA ARG A 148 2.70 -6.31 17.46
C ARG A 148 1.46 -5.42 17.29
N VAL A 149 0.47 -5.91 16.54
CA VAL A 149 -0.90 -5.42 16.54
C VAL A 149 -1.80 -6.65 16.49
N VAL A 150 -2.18 -7.11 17.68
CA VAL A 150 -3.26 -8.07 17.86
C VAL A 150 -4.55 -7.28 17.74
N VAL A 151 -5.32 -7.49 16.68
CA VAL A 151 -6.76 -7.20 16.69
C VAL A 151 -7.45 -8.53 16.47
N ALA A 152 -7.77 -9.18 17.58
CA ALA A 152 -8.87 -10.13 17.63
C ALA A 152 -10.15 -9.29 17.74
N ALA A 153 -11.02 -9.39 16.75
CA ALA A 153 -12.43 -9.07 16.94
C ALA A 153 -13.17 -10.41 16.93
N LEU A 154 -13.94 -10.63 18.00
CA LEU A 154 -14.79 -11.79 18.26
C LEU A 154 -15.73 -12.10 17.09
#